data_AF-A0A6C0CAQ3-F1
#
_entry.id   AF-A0A6C0CAQ3-F1
#
_cell.length_a   1.000
_cell.length_b   1.000
_cell.length_c   1.000
_cell.angle_alpha   90.00
_cell.angle_beta   90.00
_cell.angle_gamma   90.00
#
_symmetry.space_group_name_H-M   'P 1'
#
loop_
_entity.id
_entity.type
_entity.pdbx_description
1 polymer ?
#
loop_
_entity_poly.entity_id
_entity_poly.type
_entity_poly.pdbx_seq_one_letter_code
_entity_poly.pdbx_strand_id
1 'polypeptide(L)'
;MDKYLHVQSLTNANFCKFLDITLNGQIFATSKSCQCESLDITLNGQIFATSKSCQYKFLDITLNGRIFATPKSCQCKSLDIALNGQIFTTSKSCQCKSLDIALNGQIFTTSKSCQCKSLDIALNGQIFATSTNLLTSP
;
A
#
# COMPACT_ATOMS: atom_id res chain seq x y z
N MET A 1 -11.90 0.10 27.39
CA MET A 1 -11.52 1.54 27.42
C MET A 1 -10.68 1.78 26.18
N ASP A 2 -11.36 1.78 25.04
CA ASP A 2 -10.75 1.80 23.72
C ASP A 2 -10.18 3.18 23.46
N LYS A 3 -8.91 3.36 23.83
CA LYS A 3 -8.11 4.48 23.36
C LYS A 3 -7.95 4.28 21.86
N TYR A 4 -8.90 4.83 21.09
CA TYR A 4 -8.71 5.11 19.67
C TYR A 4 -7.46 5.97 19.56
N LEU A 5 -6.32 5.34 19.33
CA LEU A 5 -5.07 6.02 19.06
C LEU A 5 -5.24 6.64 17.66
N HIS A 6 -5.75 7.87 17.62
CA HIS A 6 -5.91 8.67 16.42
C HIS A 6 -4.51 9.17 16.02
N VAL A 7 -3.64 8.28 15.53
CA VAL A 7 -2.26 8.62 15.21
C VAL A 7 -2.17 9.13 13.77
N GLN A 8 -1.95 10.45 13.75
CA GLN A 8 -1.16 11.23 12.80
C GLN A 8 -1.53 11.12 11.33
N SER A 9 -2.16 12.19 10.87
CA SER A 9 -1.84 12.77 9.56
C SER A 9 -0.32 12.76 9.37
N LEU A 10 0.21 11.82 8.56
CA LEU A 10 1.54 11.95 7.94
C LEU A 10 1.50 13.06 6.88
N THR A 11 1.09 14.25 7.29
CA THR A 11 1.18 15.45 6.48
C THR A 11 2.64 15.86 6.44
N ASN A 12 3.25 15.67 5.28
CA ASN A 12 4.54 16.23 4.90
C ASN A 12 5.79 15.51 5.45
N ALA A 13 5.81 14.17 5.39
CA ALA A 13 7.06 13.41 5.53
C ALA A 13 7.94 13.62 4.27
N ASN A 14 8.81 14.63 4.31
CA ASN A 14 9.75 14.90 3.21
C ASN A 14 10.77 13.76 3.04
N PHE A 15 11.13 13.08 4.12
CA PHE A 15 12.00 11.90 4.11
C PHE A 15 11.89 11.19 5.45
N CYS A 16 11.86 9.86 5.44
CA CYS A 16 11.94 9.01 6.62
C CYS A 16 12.94 7.89 6.36
N LYS A 17 13.80 7.59 7.35
CA LYS A 17 14.70 6.46 7.25
C LYS A 17 13.99 5.15 7.61
N PHE A 18 13.39 5.11 8.80
CA PHE A 18 12.62 3.97 9.27
C PHE A 18 11.39 4.47 10.02
N LEU A 19 10.24 3.89 9.72
CA LEU A 19 8.99 4.14 10.44
C LEU A 19 8.27 2.82 10.64
N ASP A 20 8.00 2.48 11.91
CA ASP A 20 7.22 1.31 12.30
C ASP A 20 5.93 1.81 12.96
N ILE A 21 4.79 1.32 12.46
CA ILE A 21 3.47 1.64 12.96
C ILE A 21 2.76 0.35 13.35
N THR A 22 2.54 0.17 14.65
CA THR A 22 1.64 -0.87 15.18
C THR A 22 0.40 -0.24 15.79
N LEU A 23 -0.78 -0.58 15.27
CA LEU A 23 -2.04 0.05 15.68
C LEU A 23 -3.22 -0.94 15.65
N ASN A 24 -4.19 -0.71 16.54
CA ASN A 24 -5.55 -1.22 16.40
C ASN A 24 -6.48 -0.01 16.17
N GLY A 25 -7.06 0.11 14.98
CA GLY A 25 -7.89 1.26 14.62
C GLY A 25 -7.72 1.73 13.19
N GLN A 26 -7.64 3.04 12.99
CA GLN A 26 -7.62 3.64 11.66
C GLN A 26 -6.39 4.52 11.46
N ILE A 27 -5.77 4.42 10.28
CA ILE A 27 -4.71 5.30 9.80
C ILE A 27 -5.27 6.17 8.67
N PHE A 28 -5.10 7.48 8.78
CA PHE A 28 -5.43 8.43 7.72
C PHE A 28 -4.17 9.17 7.28
N ALA A 29 -3.73 8.94 6.05
CA ALA A 29 -2.53 9.53 5.48
C ALA A 29 -2.86 10.35 4.23
N THR A 30 -2.49 11.63 4.23
CA THR A 30 -2.55 12.48 3.03
C THR A 30 -1.22 13.17 2.82
N SER A 31 -0.60 12.95 1.66
CA SER A 31 0.71 13.53 1.35
C SER A 31 0.79 14.08 -0.07
N LYS A 32 1.53 15.17 -0.26
CA LYS A 32 1.92 15.63 -1.61
C LYS A 32 3.10 14.79 -2.10
N SER A 33 4.11 14.64 -1.26
CA SER A 33 5.28 13.79 -1.49
C SER A 33 5.54 12.97 -0.23
N CYS A 34 5.99 11.73 -0.41
CA CYS A 34 6.55 10.94 0.66
C CYS A 34 7.78 10.19 0.16
N GLN A 35 8.84 10.16 0.96
CA GLN A 35 10.03 9.34 0.71
C GLN A 35 10.37 8.59 1.98
N CYS A 36 10.50 7.28 1.89
CA CYS A 36 10.85 6.45 3.04
C CYS A 36 11.79 5.30 2.63
N GLU A 37 12.85 5.07 3.41
CA GLU A 37 13.70 3.89 3.15
C GLU A 37 13.00 2.60 3.61
N SER A 38 12.43 2.57 4.81
CA SER A 38 11.63 1.44 5.28
C SER A 38 10.40 1.92 6.03
N LEU A 39 9.23 1.42 5.64
CA LEU A 39 7.98 1.64 6.34
C LEU A 39 7.34 0.29 6.64
N ASP A 40 7.20 -0.02 7.92
CA ASP A 40 6.62 -1.27 8.40
C ASP A 40 5.30 -0.94 9.11
N ILE A 41 4.21 -1.59 8.69
CA ILE A 41 2.88 -1.33 9.23
C ILE A 41 2.26 -2.65 9.68
N THR A 42 1.96 -2.76 10.97
CA THR A 42 1.13 -3.82 11.54
C THR A 42 -0.18 -3.21 12.03
N LEU A 43 -1.28 -3.49 11.35
CA LEU A 43 -2.58 -2.88 11.67
C LEU A 43 -3.68 -3.93 11.80
N ASN A 44 -4.48 -3.82 12.86
CA ASN A 44 -5.82 -4.39 12.89
C ASN A 44 -6.84 -3.26 12.74
N GLY A 45 -7.44 -3.14 11.55
CA GLY A 45 -8.40 -2.09 11.24
C GLY A 45 -8.25 -1.55 9.82
N GLN A 46 -8.18 -0.23 9.64
CA GLN A 46 -8.31 0.38 8.31
C GLN A 46 -7.23 1.42 7.97
N ILE A 47 -6.74 1.40 6.74
CA ILE A 47 -5.86 2.43 6.18
C ILE A 47 -6.60 3.20 5.11
N PHE A 48 -6.58 4.52 5.22
CA PHE A 48 -7.02 5.46 4.18
C PHE A 48 -5.84 6.32 3.76
N ALA A 49 -5.31 6.07 2.56
CA ALA A 49 -4.11 6.73 2.07
C ALA A 49 -4.38 7.45 0.74
N THR A 50 -4.04 8.74 0.69
CA THR A 50 -4.07 9.55 -0.53
C THR A 50 -2.73 10.23 -0.72
N SER A 51 -2.09 10.04 -1.87
CA SER A 51 -0.81 10.69 -2.14
C SER A 51 -0.69 11.17 -3.59
N LYS A 52 0.04 12.26 -3.83
CA LYS A 52 0.41 12.62 -5.22
C LYS A 52 1.63 11.85 -5.69
N SER A 53 2.68 11.78 -4.88
CA SER A 53 3.91 11.04 -5.20
C SER A 53 4.44 10.37 -3.94
N CYS A 54 4.82 9.10 -4.04
CA CYS A 54 5.42 8.38 -2.95
C CYS A 54 6.54 7.47 -3.45
N GLN A 55 7.62 7.40 -2.68
CA GLN A 55 8.77 6.55 -2.97
C GLN A 55 9.16 5.78 -1.71
N TYR A 56 9.14 4.45 -1.82
CA TYR A 56 9.55 3.54 -0.77
C TYR A 56 10.69 2.68 -1.29
N LYS A 57 11.73 2.46 -0.47
CA LYS A 57 12.70 1.41 -0.77
C LYS A 57 12.15 0.07 -0.28
N PHE A 58 11.62 0.02 0.93
CA PHE A 58 10.90 -1.13 1.47
C PHE A 58 9.59 -0.65 2.09
N LEU A 59 8.51 -1.38 1.85
CA LEU A 59 7.20 -1.12 2.41
C LEU A 59 6.58 -2.47 2.76
N ASP A 60 6.48 -2.76 4.04
CA ASP A 60 5.97 -4.01 4.56
C ASP A 60 4.66 -3.76 5.30
N ILE A 61 3.60 -4.42 4.87
CA ILE A 61 2.25 -4.21 5.41
C ILE A 61 1.68 -5.54 5.87
N THR A 62 1.49 -5.68 7.17
CA THR A 62 0.69 -6.73 7.78
C THR A 62 -0.63 -6.13 8.23
N LEU A 63 -1.72 -6.51 7.56
CA LEU A 63 -3.05 -5.97 7.83
C LEU A 63 -4.06 -7.07 8.12
N ASN A 64 -4.80 -6.92 9.21
CA ASN A 64 -6.11 -7.52 9.37
C ASN A 64 -7.18 -6.42 9.24
N GLY A 65 -7.90 -6.39 8.12
CA GLY A 65 -8.92 -5.37 7.84
C GLY A 65 -8.85 -4.81 6.42
N ARG A 66 -8.86 -3.47 6.26
CA ARG A 66 -9.08 -2.84 4.93
C ARG A 66 -8.09 -1.74 4.58
N ILE A 67 -7.59 -1.72 3.35
CA ILE A 67 -6.82 -0.61 2.78
C ILE A 67 -7.64 0.08 1.69
N PHE A 68 -7.69 1.40 1.74
CA PHE A 68 -8.17 2.26 0.67
C PHE A 68 -7.03 3.20 0.28
N ALA A 69 -6.44 3.00 -0.90
CA ALA A 69 -5.26 3.73 -1.35
C ALA A 69 -5.49 4.39 -2.71
N THR A 70 -5.20 5.70 -2.79
CA THR A 70 -5.36 6.49 -4.02
C THR A 70 -4.10 7.27 -4.43
N PRO A 71 -2.95 6.59 -4.65
CA PRO A 71 -1.73 7.28 -5.09
C PRO A 71 -1.85 7.74 -6.55
N LYS A 72 -1.51 9.00 -6.85
CA LYS A 72 -1.33 9.38 -8.26
C LYS A 72 -0.09 8.71 -8.85
N SER A 73 1.04 8.80 -8.15
CA SER A 73 2.29 8.11 -8.51
C SER A 73 2.88 7.41 -7.29
N CYS A 74 3.27 6.15 -7.44
CA CYS A 74 4.01 5.41 -6.44
C CYS A 74 5.20 4.70 -7.08
N GLN A 75 6.35 4.72 -6.40
CA GLN A 75 7.49 3.89 -6.73
C GLN A 75 7.91 3.10 -5.50
N CYS A 76 8.05 1.80 -5.65
CA CYS A 76 8.56 0.93 -4.60
C CYS A 76 9.68 0.02 -5.12
N LYS A 77 10.70 -0.27 -4.32
CA LYS A 77 11.66 -1.32 -4.67
C LYS A 77 11.15 -2.68 -4.20
N SER A 78 10.78 -2.84 -2.94
CA SER A 78 10.07 -4.04 -2.45
C SER A 78 8.80 -3.63 -1.73
N LEU A 79 7.69 -4.26 -2.08
CA LEU A 79 6.41 -4.10 -1.41
C LEU A 79 5.91 -5.49 -1.01
N ASP A 80 5.88 -5.73 0.30
CA ASP A 80 5.46 -7.01 0.85
C ASP A 80 4.15 -6.80 1.61
N ILE A 81 3.10 -7.53 1.23
CA ILE A 81 1.76 -7.36 1.78
C ILE A 81 1.26 -8.71 2.30
N ALA A 82 1.09 -8.81 3.61
CA ALA A 82 0.33 -9.85 4.27
C ALA A 82 -1.05 -9.31 4.66
N LEU A 83 -2.09 -9.70 3.92
CA LEU A 83 -3.45 -9.21 4.12
C LEU A 83 -4.40 -10.33 4.53
N ASN A 84 -5.11 -10.11 5.63
CA ASN A 84 -6.40 -10.74 5.90
C ASN A 84 -7.51 -9.68 5.80
N GLY A 85 -8.26 -9.67 4.70
CA GLY A 85 -9.31 -8.68 4.44
C GLY A 85 -9.30 -8.11 3.02
N GLN A 86 -9.40 -6.78 2.86
CA GLN A 86 -9.63 -6.17 1.54
C GLN A 86 -8.69 -5.00 1.21
N ILE A 87 -8.19 -4.95 -0.03
CA ILE A 87 -7.49 -3.78 -0.59
C ILE A 87 -8.32 -3.17 -1.70
N PHE A 88 -8.48 -1.86 -1.67
CA PHE A 88 -9.06 -1.04 -2.73
C PHE A 88 -8.01 -0.01 -3.16
N THR A 89 -7.45 -0.19 -4.35
CA THR A 89 -6.40 0.68 -4.87
C THR A 89 -6.83 1.33 -6.18
N THR A 90 -6.70 2.65 -6.25
CA THR A 90 -6.83 3.39 -7.52
C THR A 90 -5.57 4.20 -7.76
N SER A 91 -4.84 3.91 -8.83
CA SER A 91 -3.61 4.62 -9.15
C SER A 91 -3.58 5.16 -10.57
N LYS A 92 -2.87 6.27 -10.80
CA LYS A 92 -2.55 6.68 -12.18
C LYS A 92 -1.32 5.94 -12.66
N SER A 93 -0.23 6.03 -11.91
CA SER A 93 1.03 5.37 -12.21
C SER A 93 1.58 4.64 -10.99
N CYS A 94 2.03 3.41 -11.15
CA CYS A 94 2.78 2.69 -10.13
C CYS A 94 3.94 1.92 -10.77
N GLN A 95 5.10 1.93 -10.10
CA GLN A 95 6.25 1.12 -10.47
C GLN A 95 6.76 0.39 -9.24
N CYS A 96 6.82 -0.94 -9.31
CA CYS A 96 7.41 -1.77 -8.27
C CYS A 96 8.50 -2.65 -8.87
N LYS A 97 9.60 -2.90 -8.14
CA LYS A 97 10.57 -3.92 -8.58
C LYS A 97 10.15 -5.32 -8.14
N SER A 98 9.86 -5.50 -6.85
CA SER A 98 9.30 -6.73 -6.29
C SER A 98 8.01 -6.42 -5.57
N LEU A 99 6.97 -7.20 -5.85
CA LEU A 99 5.70 -7.14 -5.14
C LEU A 99 5.34 -8.55 -4.71
N ASP A 100 5.32 -8.77 -3.41
CA ASP A 100 5.00 -10.06 -2.82
C ASP A 100 3.72 -9.92 -1.99
N ILE A 101 2.68 -10.68 -2.36
CA ILE A 101 1.36 -10.57 -1.74
C ILE A 101 0.92 -11.92 -1.20
N ALA A 102 0.75 -12.02 0.12
CA ALA A 102 0.02 -13.09 0.78
C ALA A 102 -1.39 -12.58 1.12
N LEU A 103 -2.39 -13.05 0.37
CA LEU A 103 -3.78 -12.58 0.50
C LEU A 103 -4.69 -13.68 1.03
N ASN A 104 -5.39 -13.39 2.12
CA ASN A 104 -6.64 -14.04 2.50
C ASN A 104 -7.79 -13.01 2.42
N GLY A 105 -8.51 -12.98 1.30
CA GLY A 105 -9.57 -11.97 1.06
C GLY A 105 -9.63 -11.42 -0.37
N GLN A 106 -9.76 -10.10 -0.54
CA GLN A 106 -10.02 -9.51 -1.86
C GLN A 106 -9.15 -8.29 -2.18
N ILE A 107 -8.68 -8.19 -3.42
CA ILE A 107 -8.02 -7.00 -3.97
C ILE A 107 -8.86 -6.46 -5.10
N PHE A 108 -9.18 -5.17 -5.04
CA PHE A 108 -9.81 -4.40 -6.10
C PHE A 108 -8.85 -3.32 -6.53
N THR A 109 -8.31 -3.43 -7.74
CA THR A 109 -7.32 -2.49 -8.25
C THR A 109 -7.75 -1.90 -9.59
N THR A 110 -7.60 -0.58 -9.69
CA THR A 110 -7.77 0.17 -10.93
C THR A 110 -6.51 0.98 -11.16
N SER A 111 -5.85 0.80 -12.31
CA SER A 111 -4.66 1.57 -12.64
C SER A 111 -4.68 2.08 -14.07
N LYS A 112 -4.07 3.25 -14.33
CA LYS A 112 -3.85 3.69 -15.73
C LYS A 112 -2.57 3.13 -16.32
N SER A 113 -1.51 3.07 -15.53
CA SER A 113 -0.25 2.43 -15.85
C SER A 113 0.35 1.83 -14.58
N CYS A 114 0.57 0.52 -14.56
CA CYS A 114 1.24 -0.16 -13.45
C CYS A 114 2.28 -1.11 -14.02
N GLN A 115 3.50 -1.06 -13.50
CA GLN A 115 4.58 -1.95 -13.88
C GLN A 115 5.17 -2.59 -12.64
N CYS A 116 5.29 -3.92 -12.65
CA CYS A 116 5.97 -4.67 -11.63
C CYS A 116 6.96 -5.62 -12.31
N LYS A 117 8.24 -5.63 -11.89
CA LYS A 117 9.24 -6.51 -12.52
C LYS A 117 9.17 -7.95 -12.02
N SER A 118 8.87 -8.14 -10.74
CA SER A 118 8.68 -9.44 -10.10
C SER A 118 7.41 -9.37 -9.27
N LEU A 119 6.56 -10.36 -9.43
CA LEU A 119 5.27 -10.43 -8.75
C LEU A 119 5.06 -11.86 -8.26
N ASP A 120 5.01 -12.03 -6.95
CA ASP A 120 4.57 -13.27 -6.31
C ASP A 120 3.25 -13.02 -5.56
N ILE A 121 2.29 -13.93 -5.75
CA ILE A 121 0.97 -13.83 -5.13
C ILE A 121 0.57 -15.21 -4.61
N ALA A 122 0.56 -15.35 -3.29
CA ALA A 122 -0.08 -16.44 -2.58
C ALA A 122 -1.53 -16.05 -2.27
N LEU A 123 -2.48 -16.62 -3.03
CA LEU A 123 -3.88 -16.21 -3.01
C LEU A 123 -4.80 -17.25 -2.38
N ASN A 124 -5.45 -16.88 -1.28
CA ASN A 124 -6.67 -17.49 -0.76
C ASN A 124 -7.80 -16.45 -0.82
N GLY A 125 -8.26 -16.14 -2.04
CA GLY A 125 -9.04 -14.93 -2.28
C GLY A 125 -9.32 -14.62 -3.74
N GLN A 126 -9.69 -13.36 -4.02
CA GLN A 126 -9.97 -12.88 -5.38
C GLN A 126 -9.25 -11.57 -5.67
N ILE A 127 -8.80 -11.42 -6.92
CA ILE A 127 -8.21 -10.18 -7.44
C ILE A 127 -9.06 -9.69 -8.61
N PHE A 128 -9.59 -8.48 -8.49
CA PHE A 128 -10.29 -7.75 -9.53
C PHE A 128 -9.40 -6.60 -9.98
N ALA A 129 -8.80 -6.74 -11.16
CA ALA A 129 -7.87 -5.75 -11.71
C ALA A 129 -8.40 -5.16 -13.00
N THR A 130 -8.42 -3.83 -13.09
CA THR A 130 -8.64 -3.10 -14.33
C THR A 130 -7.43 -2.23 -14.64
N SER A 131 -6.89 -2.34 -15.86
CA SER A 131 -5.81 -1.48 -16.33
C SER A 131 -6.11 -0.97 -17.73
N THR A 132 -5.92 0.34 -17.95
CA THR A 132 -6.06 0.94 -19.29
C THR A 132 -4.78 0.81 -20.14
N ASN A 133 -3.65 0.46 -19.52
CA ASN A 133 -2.43 0.03 -20.21
C ASN A 133 -1.98 -1.26 -19.52
N LEU A 134 -2.38 -2.38 -20.10
CA LEU A 134 -1.83 -3.68 -19.74
C LEU A 134 -0.38 -3.77 -20.27
N LEU A 135 0.41 -4.70 -19.72
CA LEU A 135 1.68 -5.26 -20.25
C LEU A 135 2.98 -4.63 -19.70
N THR A 136 4.06 -5.35 -19.34
CA THR A 136 4.50 -6.74 -19.57
C THR A 136 5.43 -7.16 -18.42
N SER A 137 5.32 -8.39 -17.92
CA SER A 137 6.54 -9.14 -17.52
C SER A 137 7.24 -9.57 -18.81
N PRO A 138 8.58 -9.50 -18.94
CA PRO A 138 9.27 -10.36 -19.90
C PRO A 138 8.97 -11.84 -19.62
#